data_AF-A0A2N3A068-F1
#
_entry.id   AF-A0A2N3A068-F1
#
_cell.length_a   1.000
_cell.length_b   1.000
_cell.length_c   1.000
_cell.angle_alpha   90.00
_cell.angle_beta   90.00
_cell.angle_gamma   90.00
#
_symmetry.space_group_name_H-M   'P 1'
#
loop_
_entity.id
_entity.type
_entity.pdbx_description
1 polymer ?
#
loop_
_entity_poly.entity_id
_entity_poly.type
_entity_poly.pdbx_seq_one_letter_code
_entity_poly.pdbx_strand_id
1 'polypeptide(L)'
;MAQPVMVSFEQGLRLTYEKELLSRGELHSVWPLVIDYKSDTLLYNDLRPLPGKRSSSWLGRKLFSESLLQVHNPDFNLIVDPLVSFELGRELSADRNTWVNTRGFRADGTIGQKFSFHTAFYESQAVFPKWIDSITNQLAVVPGQAFIKRFKETGFDYAFAEGHFVYAPSKYFDFRFGHGKNFIGDGYRSLLLSDAAFNYPYLMINTKVWKLHYTNLYAQFQELSKTGGSWAPWNKKYATMHHLSWNVTDWFNISIFEAVVWQASDTTGQRGFEVNYLNPVIFYRPVEFSLSSPDNMLLGGSMRFTIQKKYMLFAQLMLDEFKLEHVRKGDGWWANKHGFQLGGKAFDLFGISNLNFQAEYNHVRPYTYAHNVSLQNYGHYSQPLAHPRGANFREGVMIASYRMQRWMFDYKFITSTFGSDTSGLNYGSDIYKSYNNYVNEFGNTIAQGLKTHLNQHDLKVGWLVNPATNLQLSAGIILRNETSEKFDRQTTWVWFGLRSTLFNRYYDW
;
A
#
# COMPACT_ATOMS: atom_id res chain seq x y z
N MET A 1 11.35 -14.02 -23.82
CA MET A 1 10.01 -13.48 -23.48
C MET A 1 9.75 -13.84 -22.04
N ALA A 2 9.46 -12.82 -21.26
CA ALA A 2 9.51 -12.81 -19.81
C ALA A 2 8.20 -13.28 -19.19
N GLN A 3 8.27 -14.14 -18.18
CA GLN A 3 7.09 -14.65 -17.47
C GLN A 3 6.78 -13.76 -16.25
N PRO A 4 5.61 -13.15 -16.09
CA PRO A 4 5.34 -12.27 -14.95
C PRO A 4 5.37 -13.02 -13.61
N VAL A 5 6.29 -12.67 -12.70
CA VAL A 5 6.08 -12.87 -11.26
C VAL A 5 5.82 -11.51 -10.62
N MET A 6 5.00 -11.52 -9.58
CA MET A 6 4.64 -10.32 -8.85
C MET A 6 5.55 -10.16 -7.65
N VAL A 7 6.17 -8.99 -7.59
CA VAL A 7 7.00 -8.61 -6.46
C VAL A 7 6.11 -8.41 -5.23
N SER A 8 6.48 -9.06 -4.12
CA SER A 8 5.86 -8.82 -2.81
C SER A 8 5.90 -7.33 -2.47
N PHE A 9 4.83 -6.83 -1.85
CA PHE A 9 4.81 -5.46 -1.34
C PHE A 9 5.76 -5.27 -0.14
N GLU A 10 6.23 -6.33 0.52
CA GLU A 10 7.06 -6.21 1.73
C GLU A 10 8.29 -5.32 1.49
N GLN A 11 8.43 -4.30 2.33
CA GLN A 11 9.36 -3.20 2.08
C GLN A 11 10.83 -3.63 1.88
N GLY A 12 11.32 -4.62 2.62
CA GLY A 12 12.70 -5.09 2.52
C GLY A 12 12.96 -5.77 1.17
N LEU A 13 12.02 -6.61 0.73
CA LEU A 13 12.05 -7.17 -0.62
C LEU A 13 11.94 -6.08 -1.68
N ARG A 14 10.96 -5.19 -1.56
CA ARG A 14 10.71 -4.10 -2.51
C ARG A 14 11.96 -3.25 -2.76
N LEU A 15 12.68 -2.85 -1.71
CA LEU A 15 13.94 -2.08 -1.85
C LEU A 15 15.00 -2.84 -2.65
N THR A 16 15.08 -4.16 -2.47
CA THR A 16 16.02 -5.01 -3.22
C THR A 16 15.65 -5.05 -4.72
N TYR A 17 14.36 -5.19 -5.03
CA TYR A 17 13.86 -5.14 -6.40
C TYR A 17 14.08 -3.78 -7.07
N GLU A 18 13.79 -2.69 -6.36
CA GLU A 18 14.00 -1.35 -6.87
C GLU A 18 15.47 -1.10 -7.21
N LYS A 19 16.41 -1.54 -6.37
CA LYS A 19 17.85 -1.47 -6.65
C LYS A 19 18.20 -2.16 -7.97
N GLU A 20 17.67 -3.36 -8.20
CA GLU A 20 17.91 -4.12 -9.43
C GLU A 20 17.32 -3.41 -10.66
N LEU A 21 16.08 -2.92 -10.57
CA LEU A 21 15.41 -2.23 -11.68
C LEU A 21 16.06 -0.89 -12.01
N LEU A 22 16.52 -0.16 -11.00
CA LEU A 22 17.32 1.06 -11.18
C LEU A 22 18.62 0.78 -11.91
N SER A 23 19.26 -0.36 -11.63
CA SER A 23 20.50 -0.73 -12.32
C SER A 23 20.29 -0.91 -13.83
N ARG A 24 19.08 -1.31 -14.23
CA ARG A 24 18.64 -1.55 -15.62
C ARG A 24 17.99 -0.33 -16.30
N GLY A 25 17.63 0.71 -15.54
CA GLY A 25 16.94 1.90 -16.08
C GLY A 25 15.46 1.69 -16.42
N GLU A 26 14.85 0.64 -15.90
CA GLU A 26 13.48 0.20 -16.25
C GLU A 26 12.42 0.54 -15.19
N LEU A 27 12.79 1.27 -14.12
CA LEU A 27 11.89 1.49 -13.01
C LEU A 27 10.78 2.48 -13.39
N HIS A 28 9.53 2.03 -13.34
CA HIS A 28 8.34 2.87 -13.29
C HIS A 28 7.59 2.54 -12.00
N SER A 29 7.12 3.57 -11.29
CA SER A 29 6.72 3.48 -9.89
C SER A 29 5.27 2.97 -9.72
N VAL A 30 4.88 1.97 -10.51
CA VAL A 30 3.55 1.34 -10.49
C VAL A 30 3.70 -0.10 -10.06
N TRP A 31 3.01 -0.44 -8.97
CA TRP A 31 3.06 -1.73 -8.34
C TRP A 31 1.65 -2.33 -8.29
N PRO A 32 1.55 -3.65 -8.33
CA PRO A 32 2.67 -4.60 -8.32
C PRO A 32 3.32 -4.78 -9.70
N LEU A 33 4.64 -4.91 -9.71
CA LEU A 33 5.44 -5.01 -10.93
C LEU A 33 5.23 -6.35 -11.63
N VAL A 34 5.24 -6.30 -12.96
CA VAL A 34 5.38 -7.47 -13.84
C VAL A 34 6.88 -7.62 -14.11
N ILE A 35 7.53 -8.60 -13.49
CA ILE A 35 8.94 -8.93 -13.77
C ILE A 35 9.06 -10.31 -14.42
N ASP A 36 10.15 -10.57 -15.14
CA ASP A 36 10.44 -11.91 -15.68
C ASP A 36 10.65 -12.94 -14.55
N TYR A 37 10.13 -14.16 -14.68
CA TYR A 37 10.31 -15.27 -13.77
C TYR A 37 11.80 -15.64 -13.64
N LYS A 38 12.57 -15.45 -14.72
CA LYS A 38 14.04 -15.58 -14.67
C LYS A 38 14.72 -14.49 -13.82
N SER A 39 14.07 -13.35 -13.60
CA SER A 39 14.55 -12.30 -12.68
C SER A 39 14.16 -12.52 -11.23
N ASP A 40 13.04 -13.18 -10.93
CA ASP A 40 12.71 -13.53 -9.54
C ASP A 40 13.73 -14.51 -8.93
N THR A 41 14.30 -15.38 -9.77
CA THR A 41 15.43 -16.24 -9.41
C THR A 41 16.74 -15.48 -9.14
N LEU A 42 16.89 -14.23 -9.61
CA LEU A 42 18.09 -13.41 -9.37
C LEU A 42 18.16 -12.88 -7.93
N LEU A 43 17.05 -12.59 -7.25
CA LEU A 43 17.06 -11.99 -5.90
C LEU A 43 17.50 -12.94 -4.79
N TYR A 44 17.38 -14.23 -5.05
CA TYR A 44 17.83 -15.29 -4.16
C TYR A 44 19.04 -16.06 -4.71
N ASN A 45 19.64 -15.62 -5.82
CA ASN A 45 20.87 -16.25 -6.32
C ASN A 45 22.04 -16.12 -5.33
N ASP A 46 22.07 -15.06 -4.53
CA ASP A 46 23.01 -14.90 -3.40
C ASP A 46 22.58 -15.69 -2.14
N LEU A 47 21.32 -16.13 -2.11
CA LEU A 47 20.67 -16.88 -1.03
C LEU A 47 20.50 -18.37 -1.37
N ARG A 48 21.31 -18.85 -2.34
CA ARG A 48 21.58 -20.28 -2.53
C ARG A 48 21.66 -20.97 -1.17
N PRO A 49 21.16 -22.22 -1.04
CA PRO A 49 21.30 -22.94 0.22
C PRO A 49 22.75 -22.83 0.68
N LEU A 50 22.95 -22.49 1.96
CA LEU A 50 24.28 -22.41 2.57
C LEU A 50 25.14 -23.55 2.01
N PRO A 51 26.38 -23.31 1.56
CA PRO A 51 27.24 -24.38 1.07
C PRO A 51 27.43 -25.39 2.21
N GLY A 52 26.69 -26.51 2.14
CA GLY A 52 26.67 -27.51 3.22
C GLY A 52 25.28 -28.13 3.46
N LYS A 53 25.04 -29.26 2.77
CA LYS A 53 23.93 -30.23 2.94
C LYS A 53 22.52 -29.68 2.72
N ARG A 54 22.06 -29.68 1.46
CA ARG A 54 20.62 -29.80 1.18
C ARG A 54 20.08 -31.01 1.95
N SER A 55 19.01 -30.82 2.72
CA SER A 55 18.37 -31.95 3.40
C SER A 55 18.02 -33.04 2.40
N SER A 56 18.45 -34.28 2.66
CA SER A 56 18.06 -35.44 1.85
C SER A 56 16.61 -35.87 2.13
N SER A 57 16.05 -35.51 3.28
CA SER A 57 14.64 -35.80 3.60
C SER A 57 13.69 -34.91 2.79
N TRP A 58 12.55 -35.47 2.37
CA TRP A 58 11.50 -34.74 1.65
C TRP A 58 11.02 -33.52 2.45
N LEU A 59 10.73 -33.70 3.75
CA LEU A 59 10.24 -32.63 4.62
C LEU A 59 11.25 -31.48 4.75
N GLY A 60 12.54 -31.78 4.93
CA GLY A 60 13.55 -30.74 5.04
C GLY A 60 13.72 -29.94 3.75
N ARG A 61 13.57 -30.56 2.56
CA ARG A 61 13.61 -29.78 1.31
C ARG A 61 12.45 -28.81 1.20
N LYS A 62 11.22 -29.25 1.52
CA LYS A 62 10.02 -28.41 1.48
C LYS A 62 10.03 -27.30 2.54
N LEU A 63 10.64 -27.53 3.69
CA LEU A 63 10.73 -26.51 4.74
C LEU A 63 11.83 -25.48 4.53
N PHE A 64 12.94 -25.80 3.84
CA PHE A 64 14.12 -24.92 3.82
C PHE A 64 14.57 -24.42 2.44
N SER A 65 14.03 -24.99 1.35
CA SER A 65 14.59 -24.71 0.01
C SER A 65 13.63 -24.78 -1.16
N GLU A 66 12.56 -25.57 -1.09
CA GLU A 66 11.68 -25.83 -2.22
C GLU A 66 10.26 -25.35 -1.95
N SER A 67 9.55 -25.00 -3.01
CA SER A 67 8.10 -24.91 -2.99
C SER A 67 7.45 -26.27 -2.70
N LEU A 68 6.26 -26.27 -2.10
CA LEU A 68 5.54 -27.50 -1.74
C LEU A 68 5.22 -28.32 -2.99
N LEU A 69 4.61 -27.69 -4.00
CA LEU A 69 4.35 -28.26 -5.31
C LEU A 69 4.93 -27.36 -6.39
N GLN A 70 5.63 -27.97 -7.34
CA GLN A 70 6.17 -27.29 -8.50
C GLN A 70 5.99 -28.18 -9.73
N VAL A 71 5.33 -27.65 -10.75
CA VAL A 71 5.19 -28.24 -12.08
C VAL A 71 5.86 -27.30 -13.06
N HIS A 72 6.80 -27.83 -13.84
CA HIS A 72 7.53 -27.07 -14.85
C HIS A 72 7.47 -27.81 -16.18
N ASN A 73 6.64 -27.30 -17.09
CA ASN A 73 6.51 -27.77 -18.47
C ASN A 73 6.74 -26.59 -19.43
N PRO A 74 7.12 -26.84 -20.70
CA PRO A 74 7.34 -25.79 -21.69
C PRO A 74 6.17 -24.80 -21.81
N ASP A 75 4.93 -25.31 -21.75
CA ASP A 75 3.70 -24.51 -21.94
C ASP A 75 2.91 -24.28 -20.64
N PHE A 76 3.35 -24.82 -19.51
CA PHE A 76 2.63 -24.70 -18.25
C PHE A 76 3.56 -24.74 -17.05
N ASN A 77 3.51 -23.71 -16.21
CA ASN A 77 4.21 -23.67 -14.94
C ASN A 77 3.21 -23.42 -13.82
N LEU A 78 3.40 -24.13 -12.70
CA LEU A 78 2.59 -23.97 -11.50
C LEU A 78 3.45 -24.17 -10.27
N ILE A 79 3.38 -23.22 -9.35
CA ILE A 79 3.91 -23.31 -7.99
C ILE A 79 2.73 -23.20 -7.05
N VAL A 80 2.67 -24.08 -6.06
CA VAL A 80 1.69 -23.99 -4.96
C VAL A 80 2.43 -24.12 -3.65
N ASP A 81 2.19 -23.16 -2.74
CA ASP A 81 2.89 -23.05 -1.47
C ASP A 81 1.94 -22.72 -0.31
N PRO A 82 2.16 -23.29 0.88
CA PRO A 82 1.45 -22.87 2.07
C PRO A 82 1.93 -21.49 2.52
N LEU A 83 0.99 -20.70 3.02
CA LEU A 83 1.24 -19.41 3.64
C LEU A 83 0.89 -19.49 5.12
N VAL A 84 1.79 -19.02 5.97
CA VAL A 84 1.59 -19.02 7.41
C VAL A 84 2.02 -17.71 8.04
N SER A 85 1.36 -17.31 9.12
CA SER A 85 1.81 -16.24 10.02
C SER A 85 1.42 -16.67 11.42
N PHE A 86 2.36 -17.27 12.15
CA PHE A 86 2.17 -17.66 13.54
C PHE A 86 3.01 -16.75 14.40
N GLU A 87 2.37 -15.81 15.10
CA GLU A 87 3.04 -14.80 15.92
C GLU A 87 2.52 -14.88 17.34
N LEU A 88 3.43 -14.78 18.30
CA LEU A 88 3.15 -14.60 19.72
C LEU A 88 3.79 -13.30 20.16
N GLY A 89 3.11 -12.54 21.02
CA GLY A 89 3.65 -11.28 21.52
C GLY A 89 3.00 -10.83 22.82
N ARG A 90 3.52 -9.74 23.37
CA ARG A 90 2.99 -9.11 24.57
C ARG A 90 3.14 -7.60 24.48
N GLU A 91 2.05 -6.90 24.73
CA GLU A 91 2.05 -5.46 24.98
C GLU A 91 2.36 -5.25 26.47
N LEU A 92 3.60 -4.90 26.78
CA LEU A 92 4.10 -4.79 28.16
C LEU A 92 3.41 -3.67 28.94
N SER A 93 3.11 -2.56 28.27
CA SER A 93 2.42 -1.39 28.88
C SER A 93 0.97 -1.67 29.27
N ALA A 94 0.34 -2.69 28.68
CA ALA A 94 -1.05 -3.03 28.89
C ALA A 94 -1.24 -4.40 29.55
N ASP A 95 -0.15 -5.07 29.90
CA ASP A 95 -0.11 -6.47 30.33
C ASP A 95 -0.97 -7.43 29.47
N ARG A 96 -0.90 -7.25 28.15
CA ARG A 96 -1.79 -7.94 27.21
C ARG A 96 -1.01 -8.90 26.32
N ASN A 97 -1.40 -10.17 26.31
CA ASN A 97 -0.89 -11.14 25.35
C ASN A 97 -1.54 -10.90 23.98
N THR A 98 -0.73 -10.95 22.93
CA THR A 98 -1.13 -10.79 21.53
C THR A 98 -0.72 -12.01 20.76
N TRP A 99 -1.46 -12.36 19.71
CA TRP A 99 -1.07 -13.45 18.82
C TRP A 99 -1.72 -13.29 17.45
N VAL A 100 -1.11 -13.90 16.45
CA VAL A 100 -1.66 -14.03 15.09
C VAL A 100 -1.55 -15.50 14.68
N ASN A 101 -2.64 -16.04 14.15
CA ASN A 101 -2.69 -17.36 13.54
C ASN A 101 -3.30 -17.21 12.15
N THR A 102 -2.43 -17.04 11.16
CA THR A 102 -2.80 -17.04 9.74
C THR A 102 -2.40 -18.34 9.10
N ARG A 103 -3.33 -18.94 8.35
CA ARG A 103 -3.13 -20.11 7.51
C ARG A 103 -3.64 -19.79 6.11
N GLY A 104 -2.95 -20.28 5.11
CA GLY A 104 -3.28 -19.94 3.73
C GLY A 104 -2.49 -20.75 2.73
N PHE A 105 -2.72 -20.44 1.47
CA PHE A 105 -1.95 -20.96 0.36
C PHE A 105 -1.86 -19.92 -0.73
N ARG A 106 -0.83 -20.03 -1.56
CA ARG A 106 -0.73 -19.33 -2.85
C ARG A 106 -0.56 -20.33 -3.97
N ALA A 107 -1.03 -19.95 -5.15
CA ALA A 107 -0.72 -20.59 -6.40
C ALA A 107 -0.31 -19.54 -7.43
N ASP A 108 0.86 -19.73 -8.02
CA ASP A 108 1.45 -18.88 -9.05
C ASP A 108 1.70 -19.72 -10.29
N GLY A 109 1.42 -19.20 -11.47
CA GLY A 109 1.64 -19.99 -12.68
C GLY A 109 1.59 -19.21 -13.98
N THR A 110 1.99 -19.90 -15.04
CA THR A 110 2.03 -19.36 -16.41
C THR A 110 1.47 -20.37 -17.39
N ILE A 111 0.76 -19.89 -18.41
CA ILE A 111 0.27 -20.69 -19.52
C ILE A 111 0.89 -20.14 -20.81
N GLY A 112 1.72 -20.95 -21.47
CA GLY A 112 2.57 -20.53 -22.58
C GLY A 112 3.47 -19.37 -22.18
N GLN A 113 3.60 -18.38 -23.08
CA GLN A 113 4.46 -17.21 -22.91
C GLN A 113 3.70 -15.90 -22.64
N LYS A 114 2.36 -15.94 -22.72
CA LYS A 114 1.52 -14.73 -22.73
C LYS A 114 0.60 -14.61 -21.52
N PHE A 115 0.39 -15.70 -20.79
CA PHE A 115 -0.55 -15.72 -19.67
C PHE A 115 0.16 -16.05 -18.38
N SER A 116 -0.18 -15.32 -17.32
CA SER A 116 0.18 -15.68 -15.96
C SER A 116 -0.97 -15.45 -15.01
N PHE A 117 -0.93 -16.12 -13.87
CA PHE A 117 -1.91 -15.96 -12.82
C PHE A 117 -1.26 -16.06 -11.45
N HIS A 118 -1.93 -15.44 -10.49
CA HIS A 118 -1.65 -15.53 -9.08
C HIS A 118 -2.98 -15.68 -8.34
N THR A 119 -2.98 -16.47 -7.30
CA THR A 119 -4.07 -16.50 -6.32
C THR A 119 -3.50 -16.82 -4.96
N ALA A 120 -4.00 -16.18 -3.91
CA ALA A 120 -3.69 -16.49 -2.54
C ALA A 120 -4.92 -16.34 -1.66
N PHE A 121 -5.03 -17.22 -0.68
CA PHE A 121 -6.09 -17.21 0.32
C PHE A 121 -5.48 -17.22 1.71
N TYR A 122 -6.09 -16.44 2.61
CA TYR A 122 -5.67 -16.28 3.99
C TYR A 122 -6.88 -16.40 4.92
N GLU A 123 -6.76 -17.24 5.94
CA GLU A 123 -7.68 -17.32 7.07
C GLU A 123 -6.89 -16.99 8.34
N SER A 124 -7.32 -15.97 9.06
CA SER A 124 -6.57 -15.40 10.18
C SER A 124 -7.43 -15.23 11.41
N GLN A 125 -6.85 -15.58 12.55
CA GLN A 125 -7.35 -15.22 13.86
C GLN A 125 -6.27 -14.44 14.59
N ALA A 126 -6.63 -13.35 15.28
CA ALA A 126 -5.63 -12.54 15.96
C ALA A 126 -6.17 -11.83 17.21
N VAL A 127 -5.28 -11.60 18.16
CA VAL A 127 -5.44 -10.63 19.25
C VAL A 127 -4.33 -9.60 19.09
N PHE A 128 -4.70 -8.37 18.79
CA PHE A 128 -3.74 -7.28 18.55
C PHE A 128 -3.44 -6.49 19.82
N PRO A 129 -2.33 -5.72 19.84
CA PRO A 129 -2.14 -4.71 20.88
C PRO A 129 -3.18 -3.59 20.77
N LYS A 130 -3.37 -2.83 21.86
CA LYS A 130 -4.52 -1.94 22.06
C LYS A 130 -4.77 -0.93 20.94
N TRP A 131 -3.73 -0.31 20.37
CA TRP A 131 -3.93 0.73 19.34
C TRP A 131 -4.45 0.14 18.03
N ILE A 132 -3.93 -1.03 17.63
CA ILE A 132 -4.41 -1.75 16.44
C ILE A 132 -5.81 -2.30 16.70
N ASP A 133 -6.07 -2.86 17.89
CA ASP A 133 -7.38 -3.37 18.30
C ASP A 133 -8.45 -2.26 18.25
N SER A 134 -8.16 -1.11 18.85
CA SER A 134 -9.06 0.05 18.88
C SER A 134 -9.43 0.51 17.46
N ILE A 135 -8.44 0.62 16.58
CA ILE A 135 -8.65 1.08 15.20
C ILE A 135 -9.38 0.00 14.39
N THR A 136 -9.05 -1.26 14.60
CA THR A 136 -9.76 -2.40 13.98
C THR A 136 -11.25 -2.39 14.35
N ASN A 137 -11.59 -2.10 15.61
CA ASN A 137 -12.97 -1.94 16.04
C ASN A 137 -13.66 -0.73 15.41
N GLN A 138 -12.97 0.41 15.34
CA GLN A 138 -13.50 1.64 14.76
C GLN A 138 -13.82 1.48 13.26
N LEU A 139 -12.95 0.77 12.54
CA LEU A 139 -13.07 0.53 11.10
C LEU A 139 -13.94 -0.68 10.76
N ALA A 140 -14.18 -1.59 11.72
CA ALA A 140 -14.69 -2.94 11.50
C ALA A 140 -13.85 -3.77 10.50
N VAL A 141 -12.58 -3.42 10.36
CA VAL A 141 -11.63 -3.98 9.39
C VAL A 141 -10.26 -4.03 10.04
N VAL A 142 -9.56 -5.16 9.89
CA VAL A 142 -8.13 -5.18 10.22
C VAL A 142 -7.42 -4.32 9.16
N PRO A 143 -6.65 -3.29 9.55
CA PRO A 143 -6.04 -2.39 8.58
C PRO A 143 -5.26 -3.11 7.47
N GLY A 144 -5.51 -2.71 6.22
CA GLY A 144 -4.99 -3.32 5.00
C GLY A 144 -5.44 -4.76 4.74
N GLN A 145 -6.38 -5.28 5.52
CA GLN A 145 -6.84 -6.66 5.49
C GLN A 145 -8.37 -6.67 5.52
N ALA A 146 -8.98 -7.78 5.93
CA ALA A 146 -10.40 -8.02 5.74
C ALA A 146 -11.29 -7.45 6.86
N PHE A 147 -12.60 -7.46 6.58
CA PHE A 147 -13.64 -7.20 7.56
C PHE A 147 -13.62 -8.24 8.67
N ILE A 148 -13.84 -7.78 9.90
CA ILE A 148 -13.71 -8.63 11.08
C ILE A 148 -15.01 -9.34 11.46
N LYS A 149 -14.85 -10.53 12.02
CA LYS A 149 -15.80 -11.17 12.93
C LYS A 149 -15.18 -11.24 14.31
N ARG A 150 -16.00 -11.26 15.35
CA ARG A 150 -15.51 -11.49 16.72
C ARG A 150 -15.05 -12.93 16.87
N PHE A 151 -13.88 -13.11 17.48
CA PHE A 151 -13.34 -14.41 17.83
C PHE A 151 -13.19 -14.48 19.35
N LYS A 152 -13.99 -15.34 19.98
CA LYS A 152 -14.07 -15.41 21.46
C LYS A 152 -14.34 -14.01 22.04
N GLU A 153 -13.75 -13.69 23.18
CA GLU A 153 -13.99 -12.42 23.88
C GLU A 153 -13.17 -11.24 23.32
N THR A 154 -11.90 -11.47 22.95
CA THR A 154 -10.95 -10.38 22.66
C THR A 154 -10.28 -10.47 21.29
N GLY A 155 -10.63 -11.48 20.49
CA GLY A 155 -9.99 -11.74 19.21
C GLY A 155 -10.81 -11.29 18.01
N PHE A 156 -10.14 -11.26 16.88
CA PHE A 156 -10.71 -11.05 15.55
C PHE A 156 -10.50 -12.29 14.70
N ASP A 157 -11.52 -12.65 13.92
CA ASP A 157 -11.46 -13.64 12.85
C ASP A 157 -11.73 -12.92 11.53
N TYR A 158 -10.86 -13.12 10.55
CA TYR A 158 -10.96 -12.48 9.25
C TYR A 158 -10.26 -13.34 8.19
N ALA A 159 -10.83 -13.35 6.99
CA ALA A 159 -10.29 -14.09 5.87
C ALA A 159 -10.40 -13.25 4.60
N PHE A 160 -9.45 -13.44 3.69
CA PHE A 160 -9.49 -12.79 2.40
C PHE A 160 -8.78 -13.60 1.33
N ALA A 161 -9.14 -13.30 0.09
CA ALA A 161 -8.46 -13.80 -1.09
C ALA A 161 -7.92 -12.62 -1.91
N GLU A 162 -6.82 -12.87 -2.57
CA GLU A 162 -6.30 -12.04 -3.65
C GLU A 162 -5.99 -12.91 -4.85
N GLY A 163 -6.06 -12.33 -6.03
CA GLY A 163 -5.71 -13.04 -7.23
C GLY A 163 -5.86 -12.17 -8.45
N HIS A 164 -5.10 -12.49 -9.48
CA HIS A 164 -5.20 -11.79 -10.75
C HIS A 164 -4.71 -12.69 -11.88
N PHE A 165 -5.15 -12.33 -13.08
CA PHE A 165 -4.74 -12.93 -14.33
C PHE A 165 -4.11 -11.84 -15.20
N VAL A 166 -2.98 -12.15 -15.84
CA VAL A 166 -2.29 -11.24 -16.75
C VAL A 166 -2.30 -11.85 -18.15
N TYR A 167 -2.68 -11.04 -19.14
CA TYR A 167 -2.49 -11.32 -20.56
C TYR A 167 -1.51 -10.30 -21.15
N ALA A 168 -0.34 -10.76 -21.56
CA ALA A 168 0.71 -9.95 -22.18
C ALA A 168 0.92 -10.39 -23.65
N PRO A 169 0.09 -9.92 -24.60
CA PRO A 169 0.18 -10.32 -26.01
C PRO A 169 1.49 -9.90 -26.69
N SER A 170 2.14 -8.85 -26.16
CA SER A 170 3.39 -8.28 -26.68
C SER A 170 4.18 -7.62 -25.55
N LYS A 171 5.38 -7.13 -25.84
CA LYS A 171 6.16 -6.31 -24.89
C LYS A 171 5.57 -4.92 -24.62
N TYR A 172 4.62 -4.48 -25.44
CA TYR A 172 4.06 -3.12 -25.37
C TYR A 172 2.78 -3.05 -24.52
N PHE A 173 2.08 -4.16 -24.36
CA PHE A 173 0.79 -4.20 -23.70
C PHE A 173 0.69 -5.38 -22.74
N ASP A 174 0.22 -5.12 -21.53
CA ASP A 174 -0.31 -6.13 -20.64
C ASP A 174 -1.66 -5.70 -20.06
N PHE A 175 -2.54 -6.68 -19.93
CA PHE A 175 -3.88 -6.54 -19.38
C PHE A 175 -3.94 -7.39 -18.12
N ARG A 176 -4.30 -6.77 -16.99
CA ARG A 176 -4.42 -7.45 -15.70
C ARG A 176 -5.83 -7.30 -15.17
N PHE A 177 -6.47 -8.41 -14.86
CA PHE A 177 -7.78 -8.44 -14.22
C PHE A 177 -7.67 -9.20 -12.91
N GLY A 178 -8.17 -8.65 -11.81
CA GLY A 178 -8.04 -9.31 -10.53
C GLY A 178 -8.74 -8.63 -9.36
N HIS A 179 -8.46 -9.17 -8.18
CA HIS A 179 -8.87 -8.68 -6.87
C HIS A 179 -7.62 -8.58 -5.99
N GLY A 180 -7.20 -7.38 -5.62
CA GLY A 180 -5.93 -7.18 -4.91
C GLY A 180 -5.61 -5.71 -4.70
N LYS A 181 -4.34 -5.42 -4.38
CA LYS A 181 -3.84 -4.07 -4.12
C LYS A 181 -3.02 -3.53 -5.27
N ASN A 182 -2.96 -2.21 -5.38
CA ASN A 182 -2.09 -1.49 -6.30
C ASN A 182 -1.41 -0.35 -5.54
N PHE A 183 -0.25 0.09 -6.01
CA PHE A 183 0.50 1.20 -5.39
C PHE A 183 1.17 2.03 -6.49
N ILE A 184 1.05 3.36 -6.41
CA ILE A 184 1.67 4.29 -7.36
C ILE A 184 2.53 5.27 -6.58
N GLY A 185 3.85 5.16 -6.73
CA GLY A 185 4.82 6.06 -6.09
C GLY A 185 6.19 5.42 -5.88
N ASP A 186 7.17 6.26 -5.57
CA ASP A 186 8.54 5.83 -5.25
C ASP A 186 8.78 5.65 -3.76
N GLY A 187 7.83 6.03 -2.89
CA GLY A 187 7.98 5.94 -1.44
C GLY A 187 7.52 4.62 -0.81
N TYR A 188 7.70 4.53 0.52
CA TYR A 188 7.02 3.63 1.45
C TYR A 188 5.57 4.06 1.61
N ARG A 189 5.34 5.37 1.71
CA ARG A 189 4.01 5.96 1.57
C ARG A 189 3.75 6.37 0.12
N SER A 190 2.49 6.56 -0.22
CA SER A 190 2.05 7.27 -1.43
C SER A 190 0.90 8.21 -1.09
N LEU A 191 0.90 9.38 -1.73
CA LEU A 191 -0.18 10.35 -1.71
C LEU A 191 -1.12 10.20 -2.93
N LEU A 192 -0.80 9.35 -3.90
CA LEU A 192 -1.64 9.12 -5.08
C LEU A 192 -2.48 7.85 -4.92
N LEU A 193 -1.83 6.70 -4.73
CA LEU A 193 -2.47 5.41 -4.51
C LEU A 193 -1.50 4.51 -3.74
N SER A 194 -1.96 3.92 -2.64
CA SER A 194 -1.16 3.02 -1.81
C SER A 194 -1.80 1.63 -1.67
N ASP A 195 -1.04 0.70 -1.11
CA ASP A 195 -1.47 -0.64 -0.71
C ASP A 195 -1.97 -0.68 0.76
N ALA A 196 -2.33 0.49 1.33
CA ALA A 196 -2.78 0.60 2.72
C ALA A 196 -4.19 0.05 2.94
N ALA A 197 -5.10 0.25 1.98
CA ALA A 197 -6.46 -0.25 2.05
C ALA A 197 -6.55 -1.75 1.74
N PHE A 198 -7.75 -2.31 1.93
CA PHE A 198 -8.05 -3.71 1.58
C PHE A 198 -8.06 -3.94 0.06
N ASN A 199 -8.11 -5.21 -0.33
CA ASN A 199 -8.17 -5.65 -1.71
C ASN A 199 -9.49 -5.24 -2.38
N TYR A 200 -9.40 -4.85 -3.65
CA TYR A 200 -10.54 -4.48 -4.47
C TYR A 200 -10.44 -5.12 -5.86
N PRO A 201 -11.58 -5.36 -6.54
CA PRO A 201 -11.59 -5.78 -7.93
C PRO A 201 -11.10 -4.65 -8.84
N TYR A 202 -10.27 -5.00 -9.83
CA TYR A 202 -9.74 -4.06 -10.79
C TYR A 202 -9.48 -4.68 -12.18
N LEU A 203 -9.48 -3.81 -13.18
CA LEU A 203 -8.92 -4.03 -14.51
C LEU A 203 -7.82 -2.99 -14.73
N MET A 204 -6.62 -3.45 -15.09
CA MET A 204 -5.48 -2.60 -15.38
C MET A 204 -4.98 -2.86 -16.79
N ILE A 205 -4.72 -1.78 -17.52
CA ILE A 205 -4.11 -1.81 -18.85
C ILE A 205 -2.79 -1.03 -18.76
N ASN A 206 -1.69 -1.72 -19.01
CA ASN A 206 -0.38 -1.13 -19.08
C ASN A 206 0.08 -1.05 -20.53
N THR A 207 0.46 0.15 -20.95
CA THR A 207 1.05 0.44 -22.25
C THR A 207 2.47 0.91 -22.04
N LYS A 208 3.45 0.13 -22.51
CA LYS A 208 4.89 0.44 -22.41
C LYS A 208 5.45 0.66 -23.80
N VAL A 209 5.76 1.89 -24.15
CA VAL A 209 6.31 2.25 -25.47
C VAL A 209 7.46 3.23 -25.28
N TRP A 210 8.61 2.94 -25.87
CA TRP A 210 9.82 3.75 -25.71
C TRP A 210 10.17 3.95 -24.22
N LYS A 211 10.24 5.19 -23.74
CA LYS A 211 10.52 5.57 -22.35
C LYS A 211 9.24 5.90 -21.56
N LEU A 212 8.07 5.58 -22.12
CA LEU A 212 6.76 5.85 -21.56
C LEU A 212 6.14 4.56 -21.00
N HIS A 213 5.56 4.69 -19.81
CA HIS A 213 4.68 3.69 -19.22
C HIS A 213 3.37 4.38 -18.84
N TYR A 214 2.29 3.97 -19.51
CA TYR A 214 0.95 4.48 -19.26
C TYR A 214 0.07 3.38 -18.65
N THR A 215 -0.48 3.65 -17.46
CA THR A 215 -1.35 2.74 -16.73
C THR A 215 -2.76 3.31 -16.67
N ASN A 216 -3.73 2.52 -17.12
CA ASN A 216 -5.16 2.76 -16.93
C ASN A 216 -5.65 1.75 -15.90
N LEU A 217 -6.23 2.22 -14.80
CA LEU A 217 -6.74 1.39 -13.73
C LEU A 217 -8.21 1.69 -13.49
N TYR A 218 -9.05 0.70 -13.72
CA TYR A 218 -10.47 0.73 -13.44
C TYR A 218 -10.72 -0.13 -12.20
N ALA A 219 -11.36 0.43 -11.18
CA ALA A 219 -11.58 -0.25 -9.91
C ALA A 219 -13.02 -0.08 -9.44
N GLN A 220 -13.52 -1.07 -8.70
CA GLN A 220 -14.74 -0.93 -7.91
C GLN A 220 -14.37 -0.99 -6.43
N PHE A 221 -14.69 0.08 -5.71
CA PHE A 221 -14.57 0.16 -4.27
C PHE A 221 -15.92 -0.05 -3.59
N GLN A 222 -15.88 -0.28 -2.28
CA GLN A 222 -17.06 -0.46 -1.47
C GLN A 222 -16.85 0.18 -0.10
N GLU A 223 -17.93 0.68 0.48
CA GLU A 223 -17.95 1.23 1.83
C GLU A 223 -18.83 0.40 2.74
N LEU A 224 -18.31 0.12 3.94
CA LEU A 224 -19.03 -0.63 4.95
C LEU A 224 -20.23 0.18 5.42
N SER A 225 -21.43 -0.34 5.16
CA SER A 225 -22.66 0.30 5.64
C SER A 225 -22.73 0.17 7.16
N LYS A 226 -22.74 1.30 7.87
CA LYS A 226 -23.05 1.36 9.31
C LYS A 226 -24.56 1.30 9.57
N THR A 227 -25.38 1.42 8.54
CA THR A 227 -26.83 1.65 8.60
C THR A 227 -27.55 0.68 7.66
N GLY A 228 -27.98 -0.48 8.16
CA GLY A 228 -28.76 -1.41 7.33
C GLY A 228 -29.00 -2.83 7.85
N GLY A 229 -28.71 -3.14 9.11
CA GLY A 229 -28.81 -4.51 9.61
C GLY A 229 -27.85 -5.48 8.91
N SER A 230 -27.89 -6.76 9.28
CA SER A 230 -26.91 -7.76 8.83
C SER A 230 -26.98 -8.14 7.33
N TRP A 231 -27.91 -7.56 6.56
CA TRP A 231 -28.24 -7.99 5.19
C TRP A 231 -28.22 -6.86 4.14
N ALA A 232 -28.04 -5.59 4.53
CA ALA A 232 -27.95 -4.52 3.54
C ALA A 232 -26.66 -4.64 2.70
N PRO A 233 -26.74 -4.56 1.36
CA PRO A 233 -25.54 -4.56 0.54
C PRO A 233 -24.69 -3.33 0.86
N TRP A 234 -23.37 -3.51 0.81
CA TRP A 234 -22.43 -2.40 0.95
C TRP A 234 -22.55 -1.44 -0.23
N ASN A 235 -22.39 -0.15 0.06
CA ASN A 235 -22.46 0.88 -0.97
C ASN A 235 -21.22 0.77 -1.86
N LYS A 236 -21.44 0.66 -3.16
CA LYS A 236 -20.37 0.58 -4.15
C LYS A 236 -20.06 1.95 -4.73
N LYS A 237 -18.82 2.12 -5.13
CA LYS A 237 -18.35 3.25 -5.92
C LYS A 237 -17.29 2.75 -6.88
N TYR A 238 -17.02 3.52 -7.90
CA TYR A 238 -16.08 3.16 -8.95
C TYR A 238 -15.01 4.23 -9.05
N ALA A 239 -13.86 3.82 -9.58
CA ALA A 239 -12.80 4.75 -9.90
C ALA A 239 -12.14 4.40 -11.22
N THR A 240 -11.77 5.44 -11.95
CA THR A 240 -10.82 5.37 -13.06
C THR A 240 -9.60 6.17 -12.66
N MET A 241 -8.43 5.58 -12.82
CA MET A 241 -7.15 6.20 -12.53
C MET A 241 -6.23 6.08 -13.74
N HIS A 242 -5.55 7.16 -14.06
CA HIS A 242 -4.58 7.23 -15.13
C HIS A 242 -3.22 7.65 -14.56
N HIS A 243 -2.17 6.95 -14.95
CA HIS A 243 -0.79 7.30 -14.58
C HIS A 243 0.09 7.23 -15.82
N LEU A 244 0.70 8.35 -16.20
CA LEU A 244 1.64 8.41 -17.30
C LEU A 244 3.02 8.74 -16.75
N SER A 245 3.96 7.81 -16.88
CA SER A 245 5.34 7.94 -16.45
C SER A 245 6.27 8.02 -17.65
N TRP A 246 7.23 8.94 -17.59
CA TRP A 246 8.22 9.19 -18.63
C TRP A 246 9.63 9.23 -18.06
N ASN A 247 10.48 8.28 -18.45
CA ASN A 247 11.92 8.36 -18.25
C ASN A 247 12.50 9.37 -19.25
N VAL A 248 12.56 10.65 -18.89
CA VAL A 248 13.14 11.70 -19.75
C VAL A 248 14.59 11.35 -20.09
N THR A 249 15.34 10.94 -19.07
CA THR A 249 16.69 10.40 -19.15
C THR A 249 16.80 9.13 -18.30
N ASP A 250 17.96 8.49 -18.31
CA ASP A 250 18.19 7.29 -17.48
C ASP A 250 18.31 7.62 -15.98
N TRP A 251 18.44 8.91 -15.64
CA TRP A 251 18.55 9.42 -14.28
C TRP A 251 17.39 10.32 -13.86
N PHE A 252 16.47 10.69 -14.76
CA PHE A 252 15.33 11.54 -14.45
C PHE A 252 14.02 10.95 -15.01
N ASN A 253 13.05 10.76 -14.11
CA ASN A 253 11.68 10.37 -14.44
C ASN A 253 10.71 11.45 -13.95
N ILE A 254 9.66 11.68 -14.74
CA ILE A 254 8.50 12.46 -14.36
C ILE A 254 7.23 11.67 -14.64
N SER A 255 6.20 11.86 -13.83
CA SER A 255 4.88 11.30 -14.10
C SER A 255 3.75 12.23 -13.70
N ILE A 256 2.62 12.03 -14.35
CA ILE A 256 1.34 12.66 -14.04
C ILE A 256 0.31 11.60 -13.65
N PHE A 257 -0.64 12.00 -12.82
CA PHE A 257 -1.68 11.15 -12.28
C PHE A 257 -3.02 11.88 -12.26
N GLU A 258 -4.08 11.13 -12.53
CA GLU A 258 -5.45 11.56 -12.38
C GLU A 258 -6.27 10.40 -11.81
N ALA A 259 -7.22 10.71 -10.92
CA ALA A 259 -8.25 9.78 -10.50
C ALA A 259 -9.62 10.46 -10.46
N VAL A 260 -10.65 9.76 -10.92
CA VAL A 260 -12.05 10.15 -10.78
C VAL A 260 -12.78 9.07 -10.00
N VAL A 261 -13.52 9.47 -8.96
CA VAL A 261 -14.32 8.58 -8.11
C VAL A 261 -15.78 9.00 -8.14
N TRP A 262 -16.67 8.03 -8.40
CA TRP A 262 -18.12 8.27 -8.44
C TRP A 262 -18.90 7.15 -7.75
N GLN A 263 -20.05 7.49 -7.18
CA GLN A 263 -20.93 6.51 -6.53
C GLN A 263 -21.75 5.70 -7.54
N ALA A 264 -22.02 4.44 -7.21
CA ALA A 264 -22.80 3.55 -8.06
C ALA A 264 -24.30 3.88 -8.06
N SER A 265 -24.80 4.55 -7.03
CA SER A 265 -26.22 4.88 -6.86
C SER A 265 -26.35 6.20 -6.13
N ASP A 266 -27.37 6.98 -6.45
CA ASP A 266 -27.74 8.21 -5.76
C ASP A 266 -29.23 8.22 -5.37
N THR A 267 -29.72 9.32 -4.81
CA THR A 267 -31.13 9.47 -4.40
C THR A 267 -32.11 9.48 -5.58
N THR A 268 -31.61 9.62 -6.82
CA THR A 268 -32.40 9.70 -8.05
C THR A 268 -32.35 8.41 -8.87
N GLY A 269 -31.41 7.49 -8.60
CA GLY A 269 -31.38 6.18 -9.24
C GLY A 269 -30.07 5.42 -9.12
N GLN A 270 -29.97 4.32 -9.89
CA GLN A 270 -28.77 3.52 -10.05
C GLN A 270 -27.96 4.06 -11.23
N ARG A 271 -26.79 4.67 -10.98
CA ARG A 271 -25.88 5.16 -12.02
C ARG A 271 -25.01 4.04 -12.60
N GLY A 272 -24.58 3.10 -11.77
CA GLY A 272 -23.72 1.98 -12.17
C GLY A 272 -22.32 2.43 -12.61
N PHE A 273 -21.67 1.60 -13.43
CA PHE A 273 -20.39 1.94 -14.04
C PHE A 273 -20.63 2.84 -15.26
N GLU A 274 -20.07 4.04 -15.22
CA GLU A 274 -20.23 5.01 -16.30
C GLU A 274 -19.19 4.74 -17.40
N VAL A 275 -19.66 4.23 -18.54
CA VAL A 275 -18.81 3.76 -19.66
C VAL A 275 -17.91 4.86 -20.22
N ASN A 276 -18.33 6.11 -20.12
CA ASN A 276 -17.51 7.26 -20.52
C ASN A 276 -16.20 7.38 -19.70
N TYR A 277 -16.13 6.81 -18.49
CA TYR A 277 -14.89 6.72 -17.71
C TYR A 277 -13.98 5.56 -18.12
N LEU A 278 -14.33 4.76 -19.15
CA LEU A 278 -13.38 3.85 -19.80
C LEU A 278 -12.49 4.55 -20.84
N ASN A 279 -12.64 5.87 -21.02
CA ASN A 279 -11.82 6.62 -21.95
C ASN A 279 -10.35 6.58 -21.50
N PRO A 280 -9.44 5.96 -22.29
CA PRO A 280 -8.03 5.81 -21.94
C PRO A 280 -7.22 7.09 -22.19
N VAL A 281 -7.84 8.26 -22.32
CA VAL A 281 -7.17 9.53 -22.55
C VAL A 281 -7.05 10.28 -21.21
N ILE A 282 -5.81 10.43 -20.74
CA ILE A 282 -5.50 11.23 -19.55
C ILE A 282 -5.95 12.68 -19.73
N PHE A 283 -6.51 13.27 -18.68
CA PHE A 283 -7.05 14.63 -18.60
C PHE A 283 -8.26 14.94 -19.49
N TYR A 284 -8.89 13.94 -20.09
CA TYR A 284 -10.12 14.14 -20.87
C TYR A 284 -11.23 14.83 -20.05
N ARG A 285 -11.44 14.41 -18.80
CA ARG A 285 -12.48 14.95 -17.93
C ARG A 285 -12.16 16.31 -17.27
N PRO A 286 -10.95 16.60 -16.76
CA PRO A 286 -10.59 17.94 -16.29
C PRO A 286 -10.90 19.03 -17.31
N VAL A 287 -10.74 18.73 -18.61
CA VAL A 287 -11.03 19.66 -19.71
C VAL A 287 -12.54 19.73 -20.01
N GLU A 288 -13.25 18.61 -20.05
CA GLU A 288 -14.70 18.57 -20.31
C GLU A 288 -15.58 19.09 -19.17
N PHE A 289 -15.14 18.98 -17.91
CA PHE A 289 -15.98 19.21 -16.72
C PHE A 289 -15.47 20.31 -15.79
N SER A 290 -14.59 21.20 -16.28
CA SER A 290 -14.17 22.39 -15.54
C SER A 290 -15.33 23.32 -15.10
N LEU A 291 -16.57 23.01 -15.49
CA LEU A 291 -17.82 23.66 -15.07
C LEU A 291 -18.86 22.59 -14.66
N SER A 292 -18.94 22.24 -13.36
CA SER A 292 -20.03 21.47 -12.72
C SER A 292 -20.07 19.92 -12.80
N SER A 293 -18.95 19.19 -12.71
CA SER A 293 -19.05 17.73 -12.43
C SER A 293 -19.39 17.45 -10.95
N PRO A 294 -20.33 16.54 -10.66
CA PRO A 294 -20.65 16.08 -9.31
C PRO A 294 -19.69 15.01 -8.77
N ASP A 295 -18.61 14.68 -9.49
CA ASP A 295 -17.69 13.58 -9.15
C ASP A 295 -16.39 14.07 -8.54
N ASN A 296 -15.80 13.25 -7.67
CA ASN A 296 -14.56 13.59 -7.00
C ASN A 296 -13.37 13.37 -7.95
N MET A 297 -12.56 14.40 -8.15
CA MET A 297 -11.40 14.38 -9.05
C MET A 297 -10.13 14.75 -8.31
N LEU A 298 -9.12 13.91 -8.45
CA LEU A 298 -7.79 14.11 -7.91
C LEU A 298 -6.79 14.22 -9.05
N LEU A 299 -5.86 15.15 -8.92
CA LEU A 299 -4.73 15.32 -9.83
C LEU A 299 -3.43 15.18 -9.06
N GLY A 300 -2.39 14.71 -9.72
CA GLY A 300 -1.09 14.61 -9.09
C GLY A 300 0.03 14.36 -10.07
N GLY A 301 1.22 14.24 -9.52
CA GLY A 301 2.41 13.93 -10.28
C GLY A 301 3.56 13.56 -9.37
N SER A 302 4.60 13.00 -9.96
CA SER A 302 5.84 12.70 -9.25
C SER A 302 7.05 12.94 -10.13
N MET A 303 8.18 13.15 -9.47
CA MET A 303 9.48 13.29 -10.08
C MET A 303 10.48 12.43 -9.31
N ARG A 304 11.41 11.81 -10.05
CA ARG A 304 12.48 10.99 -9.48
C ARG A 304 13.79 11.30 -10.16
N PHE A 305 14.82 11.49 -9.34
CA PHE A 305 16.20 11.70 -9.74
C PHE A 305 17.08 10.56 -9.20
N THR A 306 17.84 9.90 -10.07
CA THR A 306 18.73 8.79 -9.71
C THR A 306 20.18 9.22 -9.91
N ILE A 307 20.98 9.17 -8.85
CA ILE A 307 22.40 9.56 -8.86
C ILE A 307 23.24 8.29 -8.71
N GLN A 308 24.13 8.04 -9.68
CA GLN A 308 25.05 6.89 -9.71
C GLN A 308 24.37 5.52 -9.54
N LYS A 309 23.06 5.42 -9.82
CA LYS A 309 22.25 4.20 -9.60
C LYS A 309 22.26 3.70 -8.13
N LYS A 310 22.69 4.53 -7.19
CA LYS A 310 22.79 4.22 -5.75
C LYS A 310 21.91 5.12 -4.90
N TYR A 311 21.72 6.36 -5.32
CA TYR A 311 20.87 7.31 -4.62
C TYR A 311 19.68 7.65 -5.50
N MET A 312 18.51 7.68 -4.88
CA MET A 312 17.27 8.11 -5.52
C MET A 312 16.68 9.22 -4.67
N LEU A 313 16.34 10.34 -5.29
CA LEU A 313 15.53 11.39 -4.69
C LEU A 313 14.18 11.40 -5.41
N PHE A 314 13.10 11.52 -4.67
CA PHE A 314 11.76 11.56 -5.25
C PHE A 314 10.88 12.59 -4.56
N ALA A 315 9.94 13.11 -5.33
CA ALA A 315 8.88 13.97 -4.84
C ALA A 315 7.56 13.57 -5.49
N GLN A 316 6.48 13.71 -4.75
CA GLN A 316 5.12 13.47 -5.22
C GLN A 316 4.23 14.62 -4.76
N LEU A 317 3.39 15.12 -5.66
CA LEU A 317 2.41 16.17 -5.40
C LEU A 317 1.03 15.62 -5.68
N MET A 318 0.07 15.92 -4.82
CA MET A 318 -1.33 15.59 -4.98
C MET A 318 -2.19 16.83 -4.72
N LEU A 319 -3.16 17.03 -5.59
CA LEU A 319 -4.09 18.15 -5.62
C LEU A 319 -5.53 17.61 -5.67
N ASP A 320 -6.37 18.19 -4.83
CA ASP A 320 -7.80 17.91 -4.70
C ASP A 320 -8.47 19.30 -4.60
N GLU A 321 -9.35 19.67 -5.55
CA GLU A 321 -9.97 21.01 -5.60
C GLU A 321 -9.00 22.21 -5.36
N PHE A 322 -8.06 22.47 -6.28
CA PHE A 322 -7.00 23.47 -6.05
C PHE A 322 -7.30 24.86 -6.66
N LYS A 323 -7.30 25.93 -5.84
CA LYS A 323 -7.34 27.34 -6.32
C LYS A 323 -6.08 28.11 -5.96
N LEU A 324 -5.24 28.35 -6.97
CA LEU A 324 -3.92 29.01 -6.82
C LEU A 324 -3.99 30.41 -6.18
N GLU A 325 -5.07 31.17 -6.40
CA GLU A 325 -5.27 32.49 -5.81
C GLU A 325 -5.24 32.45 -4.27
N HIS A 326 -6.03 31.55 -3.66
CA HIS A 326 -6.09 31.39 -2.21
C HIS A 326 -4.78 30.82 -1.64
N VAL A 327 -4.08 29.96 -2.39
CA VAL A 327 -2.75 29.46 -1.97
C VAL A 327 -1.73 30.59 -1.91
N ARG A 328 -1.74 31.50 -2.89
CA ARG A 328 -0.84 32.67 -2.90
C ARG A 328 -1.18 33.68 -1.80
N LYS A 329 -2.46 33.84 -1.44
CA LYS A 329 -2.89 34.70 -0.33
C LYS A 329 -2.49 34.14 1.05
N GLY A 330 -2.31 32.82 1.17
CA GLY A 330 -1.99 32.18 2.45
C GLY A 330 -3.12 32.30 3.48
N ASP A 331 -4.36 32.50 3.03
CA ASP A 331 -5.54 32.74 3.88
C ASP A 331 -6.05 31.48 4.59
N GLY A 332 -5.48 30.30 4.27
CA GLY A 332 -5.88 29.04 4.88
C GLY A 332 -7.27 28.56 4.45
N TRP A 333 -7.73 28.91 3.25
CA TRP A 333 -9.01 28.43 2.71
C TRP A 333 -9.11 26.89 2.77
N TRP A 334 -10.24 26.39 3.28
CA TRP A 334 -10.47 24.96 3.54
C TRP A 334 -10.41 24.11 2.27
N ALA A 335 -10.91 24.64 1.16
CA ALA A 335 -11.06 23.90 -0.09
C ALA A 335 -9.74 23.73 -0.85
N ASN A 336 -8.68 24.46 -0.49
CA ASN A 336 -7.35 24.27 -1.08
C ASN A 336 -6.69 22.95 -0.63
N LYS A 337 -7.21 21.81 -1.06
CA LYS A 337 -6.75 20.51 -0.59
C LYS A 337 -5.54 20.08 -1.43
N HIS A 338 -4.44 19.80 -0.74
CA HIS A 338 -3.22 19.34 -1.39
C HIS A 338 -2.34 18.63 -0.39
N GLY A 339 -1.45 17.81 -0.93
CA GLY A 339 -0.38 17.19 -0.18
C GLY A 339 0.87 17.04 -1.03
N PHE A 340 2.01 16.95 -0.36
CA PHE A 340 3.26 16.61 -1.00
C PHE A 340 4.06 15.63 -0.17
N GLN A 341 4.82 14.81 -0.87
CA GLN A 341 5.78 13.87 -0.31
C GLN A 341 7.14 14.19 -0.90
N LEU A 342 8.16 14.24 -0.05
CA LEU A 342 9.56 14.33 -0.44
C LEU A 342 10.28 13.14 0.18
N GLY A 343 11.18 12.51 -0.56
CA GLY A 343 11.94 11.41 0.01
C GLY A 343 13.19 11.08 -0.76
N GLY A 344 13.98 10.20 -0.17
CA GLY A 344 15.19 9.68 -0.76
C GLY A 344 15.48 8.26 -0.33
N LYS A 345 16.15 7.51 -1.20
CA LYS A 345 16.67 6.16 -0.97
C LYS A 345 18.15 6.14 -1.27
N ALA A 346 18.90 5.40 -0.46
CA ALA A 346 20.30 5.10 -0.68
C ALA A 346 20.48 3.58 -0.61
N PHE A 347 21.03 3.01 -1.68
CA PHE A 347 21.33 1.59 -1.81
C PHE A 347 22.82 1.36 -1.61
N ASP A 348 23.17 0.33 -0.84
CA ASP A 348 24.54 0.05 -0.39
C ASP A 348 25.20 1.26 0.30
N LEU A 349 24.51 1.82 1.29
CA LEU A 349 24.94 3.00 2.04
C LEU A 349 26.34 2.79 2.62
N PHE A 350 27.19 3.82 2.53
CA PHE A 350 28.60 3.77 2.93
C PHE A 350 29.45 2.69 2.23
N GLY A 351 28.96 2.14 1.10
CA GLY A 351 29.61 1.05 0.39
C GLY A 351 29.36 -0.34 0.99
N ILE A 352 28.53 -0.45 2.03
CA ILE A 352 28.19 -1.73 2.67
C ILE A 352 27.09 -2.40 1.84
N SER A 353 27.41 -3.55 1.23
CA SER A 353 26.45 -4.28 0.39
C SER A 353 25.19 -4.69 1.17
N ASN A 354 24.02 -4.46 0.56
CA ASN A 354 22.70 -4.71 1.13
C ASN A 354 22.34 -3.89 2.39
N LEU A 355 23.07 -2.81 2.68
CA LEU A 355 22.63 -1.80 3.63
C LEU A 355 21.86 -0.72 2.86
N ASN A 356 20.55 -0.71 3.00
CA ASN A 356 19.67 0.25 2.33
C ASN A 356 19.06 1.21 3.34
N PHE A 357 18.90 2.47 2.93
CA PHE A 357 18.30 3.52 3.75
C PHE A 357 17.26 4.29 2.95
N GLN A 358 16.20 4.71 3.63
CA GLN A 358 15.11 5.48 3.06
C GLN A 358 14.62 6.52 4.07
N ALA A 359 14.36 7.74 3.60
CA ALA A 359 13.74 8.77 4.40
C ALA A 359 12.65 9.48 3.60
N GLU A 360 11.56 9.84 4.27
CA GLU A 360 10.39 10.50 3.67
C GLU A 360 9.84 11.56 4.58
N TYR A 361 9.27 12.59 3.97
CA TYR A 361 8.45 13.59 4.62
C TYR A 361 7.14 13.73 3.84
N ASN A 362 6.02 13.51 4.53
CA ASN A 362 4.68 13.61 3.99
C ASN A 362 3.96 14.79 4.66
N HIS A 363 3.20 15.54 3.86
CA HIS A 363 2.44 16.70 4.32
C HIS A 363 1.11 16.72 3.59
N VAL A 364 0.00 16.68 4.33
CA VAL A 364 -1.35 16.67 3.74
C VAL A 364 -2.26 17.62 4.52
N ARG A 365 -2.91 18.55 3.81
CA ARG A 365 -3.82 19.53 4.41
C ARG A 365 -5.11 18.87 4.94
N PRO A 366 -5.84 19.55 5.84
CA PRO A 366 -7.18 19.12 6.23
C PRO A 366 -8.13 19.01 5.03
N TYR A 367 -9.18 18.18 5.16
CA TYR A 367 -10.24 17.92 4.18
C TYR A 367 -9.81 17.30 2.84
N THR A 368 -8.52 17.09 2.66
CA THR A 368 -7.99 16.40 1.49
C THR A 368 -8.50 14.97 1.44
N TYR A 369 -8.79 14.45 0.24
CA TYR A 369 -9.43 13.15 0.00
C TYR A 369 -10.93 13.06 0.37
N ALA A 370 -11.49 14.08 1.02
CA ALA A 370 -12.91 14.14 1.37
C ALA A 370 -13.73 14.78 0.23
N HIS A 371 -15.03 14.45 0.16
CA HIS A 371 -15.97 14.99 -0.82
C HIS A 371 -17.23 15.57 -0.14
N ASN A 372 -18.03 16.39 -0.81
CA ASN A 372 -19.30 16.89 -0.25
C ASN A 372 -20.29 15.72 -0.02
N VAL A 373 -20.24 14.71 -0.90
CA VAL A 373 -20.93 13.44 -0.75
C VAL A 373 -19.93 12.41 -0.21
N SER A 374 -20.08 11.99 1.05
CA SER A 374 -19.11 11.12 1.72
C SER A 374 -18.78 9.82 0.95
N LEU A 375 -19.75 9.26 0.21
CA LEU A 375 -19.52 8.03 -0.55
C LEU A 375 -18.49 8.23 -1.68
N GLN A 376 -18.35 9.43 -2.23
CA GLN A 376 -17.38 9.76 -3.28
C GLN A 376 -16.00 10.16 -2.76
N ASN A 377 -15.71 10.00 -1.47
CA ASN A 377 -14.37 10.24 -0.95
C ASN A 377 -13.31 9.29 -1.56
N TYR A 378 -12.04 9.62 -1.37
CA TYR A 378 -10.91 8.82 -1.82
C TYR A 378 -10.53 7.70 -0.81
N GLY A 379 -11.56 6.94 -0.40
CA GLY A 379 -11.45 5.82 0.53
C GLY A 379 -11.92 4.50 -0.07
N HIS A 380 -11.62 3.41 0.61
CA HIS A 380 -12.12 2.06 0.33
C HIS A 380 -12.15 1.26 1.62
N TYR A 381 -13.28 0.63 1.91
CA TYR A 381 -13.39 -0.27 3.07
C TYR A 381 -13.05 0.44 4.39
N SER A 382 -13.58 1.66 4.54
CA SER A 382 -13.32 2.55 5.68
C SER A 382 -11.85 2.96 5.87
N GLN A 383 -10.99 2.77 4.87
CA GLN A 383 -9.59 3.18 4.88
C GLN A 383 -9.24 4.10 3.70
N PRO A 384 -8.31 5.06 3.87
CA PRO A 384 -7.83 5.87 2.76
C PRO A 384 -7.18 5.03 1.65
N LEU A 385 -7.40 5.39 0.38
CA LEU A 385 -6.71 4.77 -0.76
C LEU A 385 -5.27 5.26 -0.95
N ALA A 386 -4.94 6.43 -0.38
CA ALA A 386 -3.60 7.03 -0.44
C ALA A 386 -2.87 6.79 0.89
N HIS A 387 -2.41 7.84 1.57
CA HIS A 387 -1.68 7.70 2.82
C HIS A 387 -2.57 7.06 3.92
N PRO A 388 -2.09 6.07 4.73
CA PRO A 388 -2.91 5.39 5.74
C PRO A 388 -3.60 6.31 6.75
N ARG A 389 -2.99 7.46 7.04
CA ARG A 389 -3.54 8.50 7.92
C ARG A 389 -4.65 9.36 7.29
N GLY A 390 -4.77 9.39 5.97
CA GLY A 390 -5.75 10.24 5.28
C GLY A 390 -5.29 11.68 5.18
N ALA A 391 -5.80 12.56 6.05
CA ALA A 391 -5.64 14.01 5.94
C ALA A 391 -5.23 14.68 7.27
N ASN A 392 -4.97 15.98 7.21
CA ASN A 392 -4.65 16.83 8.39
C ASN A 392 -3.39 16.38 9.16
N PHE A 393 -2.28 16.10 8.46
CA PHE A 393 -1.07 15.61 9.10
C PHE A 393 0.24 16.05 8.43
N ARG A 394 1.32 15.96 9.20
CA ARG A 394 2.71 15.89 8.74
C ARG A 394 3.34 14.63 9.30
N GLU A 395 4.17 13.95 8.52
CA GLU A 395 4.85 12.73 8.91
C GLU A 395 6.29 12.74 8.39
N GLY A 396 7.24 12.32 9.21
CA GLY A 396 8.57 11.90 8.80
C GLY A 396 8.71 10.40 8.99
N VAL A 397 9.24 9.71 7.99
CA VAL A 397 9.54 8.27 8.01
C VAL A 397 11.02 8.07 7.73
N MET A 398 11.66 7.18 8.47
CA MET A 398 13.01 6.72 8.23
C MET A 398 13.05 5.21 8.32
N ILE A 399 13.65 4.54 7.35
CA ILE A 399 13.78 3.09 7.28
C ILE A 399 15.22 2.74 6.94
N ALA A 400 15.86 1.93 7.78
CA ALA A 400 17.13 1.30 7.51
C ALA A 400 16.91 -0.22 7.45
N SER A 401 17.39 -0.84 6.38
CA SER A 401 17.30 -2.29 6.18
C SER A 401 18.67 -2.84 5.84
N TYR A 402 19.10 -3.87 6.56
CA TYR A 402 20.37 -4.54 6.33
C TYR A 402 20.15 -6.04 6.18
N ARG A 403 20.69 -6.61 5.11
CA ARG A 403 20.65 -8.05 4.87
C ARG A 403 22.05 -8.63 4.84
N MET A 404 22.27 -9.65 5.65
CA MET A 404 23.51 -10.41 5.71
C MET A 404 23.20 -11.90 5.62
N GLN A 405 23.50 -12.50 4.46
CA GLN A 405 23.06 -13.88 4.16
C GLN A 405 21.54 -14.00 4.39
N ARG A 406 21.12 -14.99 5.19
CA ARG A 406 19.72 -15.23 5.56
C ARG A 406 19.22 -14.28 6.66
N TRP A 407 20.07 -13.49 7.29
CA TRP A 407 19.66 -12.52 8.31
C TRP A 407 19.19 -11.22 7.70
N MET A 408 18.12 -10.67 8.26
CA MET A 408 17.55 -9.38 7.92
C MET A 408 17.38 -8.57 9.19
N PHE A 409 17.79 -7.31 9.15
CA PHE A 409 17.66 -6.36 10.24
C PHE A 409 16.96 -5.14 9.69
N ASP A 410 15.81 -4.80 10.25
CA ASP A 410 15.05 -3.63 9.86
C ASP A 410 14.86 -2.72 11.08
N TYR A 411 15.13 -1.44 10.86
CA TYR A 411 14.77 -0.38 11.78
C TYR A 411 13.91 0.64 11.04
N LYS A 412 12.76 0.97 11.62
CA LYS A 412 11.89 2.03 11.12
C LYS A 412 11.58 3.00 12.24
N PHE A 413 11.69 4.28 11.94
CA PHE A 413 11.32 5.38 12.82
C PHE A 413 10.30 6.27 12.13
N ILE A 414 9.23 6.59 12.85
CA ILE A 414 8.15 7.45 12.37
C ILE A 414 7.89 8.53 13.40
N THR A 415 7.80 9.75 12.92
CA THR A 415 7.33 10.89 13.71
C THR A 415 6.19 11.55 12.96
N SER A 416 5.05 11.77 13.59
CA SER A 416 3.89 12.38 12.95
C SER A 416 3.23 13.38 13.88
N THR A 417 2.78 14.50 13.30
CA THR A 417 1.92 15.47 13.98
C THR A 417 0.64 15.60 13.17
N PHE A 418 -0.49 15.37 13.81
CA PHE A 418 -1.79 15.29 13.16
C PHE A 418 -2.87 15.87 14.05
N GLY A 419 -3.98 16.24 13.45
CA GLY A 419 -5.11 16.81 14.16
C GLY A 419 -6.29 15.88 14.00
N SER A 420 -6.96 15.54 15.09
CA SER A 420 -8.17 14.71 15.06
C SER A 420 -9.43 15.54 15.26
N ASP A 421 -10.48 15.13 14.56
CA ASP A 421 -11.84 15.63 14.79
C ASP A 421 -12.27 15.39 16.25
N THR A 422 -12.84 16.41 16.90
CA THR A 422 -13.33 16.31 18.29
C THR A 422 -14.66 17.02 18.48
N SER A 423 -15.40 16.64 19.51
CA SER A 423 -16.68 17.28 19.89
C SER A 423 -17.72 17.29 18.77
N GLY A 424 -17.69 16.28 17.88
CA GLY A 424 -18.58 16.19 16.71
C GLY A 424 -18.22 17.13 15.56
N LEU A 425 -17.20 17.99 15.71
CA LEU A 425 -16.75 18.94 14.70
C LEU A 425 -15.83 18.27 13.66
N ASN A 426 -15.92 18.72 12.41
CA ASN A 426 -15.07 18.25 11.32
C ASN A 426 -13.91 19.22 11.11
N TYR A 427 -12.75 18.90 11.68
CA TYR A 427 -11.50 19.61 11.49
C TYR A 427 -10.74 19.15 10.24
N GLY A 428 -11.30 18.20 9.49
CA GLY A 428 -10.79 17.74 8.20
C GLY A 428 -9.84 16.56 8.29
N SER A 429 -9.83 15.80 9.39
CA SER A 429 -9.03 14.58 9.50
C SER A 429 -9.72 13.33 8.95
N ASP A 430 -11.04 13.27 9.09
CA ASP A 430 -11.84 12.11 8.67
C ASP A 430 -12.36 12.29 7.23
N ILE A 431 -11.77 11.55 6.29
CA ILE A 431 -12.14 11.61 4.87
C ILE A 431 -13.56 11.09 4.60
N TYR A 432 -14.19 10.42 5.58
CA TYR A 432 -15.55 9.88 5.50
C TYR A 432 -16.64 10.88 5.89
N LYS A 433 -16.24 12.08 6.35
CA LYS A 433 -17.18 13.17 6.60
C LYS A 433 -17.31 14.08 5.38
N SER A 434 -18.52 14.58 5.15
CA SER A 434 -18.75 15.63 4.18
C SER A 434 -17.94 16.87 4.55
N TYR A 435 -17.20 17.42 3.59
CA TYR A 435 -16.49 18.67 3.81
C TYR A 435 -17.43 19.87 3.99
N ASN A 436 -18.72 19.78 3.66
CA ASN A 436 -19.69 20.87 3.85
C ASN A 436 -19.87 21.26 5.32
N ASN A 437 -19.44 20.39 6.23
CA ASN A 437 -19.51 20.62 7.67
C ASN A 437 -18.17 21.15 8.22
N TYR A 438 -17.35 21.83 7.40
CA TYR A 438 -16.09 22.44 7.85
C TYR A 438 -16.33 23.42 9.01
N VAL A 439 -15.38 23.50 9.94
CA VAL A 439 -15.49 24.41 11.10
C VAL A 439 -15.21 25.85 10.71
N ASN A 440 -14.15 26.07 9.93
CA ASN A 440 -13.69 27.40 9.54
C ASN A 440 -13.51 27.45 8.02
N GLU A 441 -13.99 28.51 7.38
CA GLU A 441 -13.77 28.70 5.94
C GLU A 441 -12.30 29.04 5.64
N PHE A 442 -11.69 29.89 6.48
CA PHE A 442 -10.31 30.38 6.38
C PHE A 442 -9.50 30.03 7.64
N GLY A 443 -8.18 30.25 7.60
CA GLY A 443 -7.29 29.99 8.74
C GLY A 443 -7.04 28.52 9.05
N ASN A 444 -7.40 27.60 8.14
CA ASN A 444 -7.20 26.17 8.35
C ASN A 444 -5.71 25.80 8.28
N THR A 445 -5.22 25.21 9.36
CA THR A 445 -3.83 24.77 9.51
C THR A 445 -3.76 23.25 9.70
N ILE A 446 -2.59 22.67 9.40
CA ILE A 446 -2.37 21.25 9.64
C ILE A 446 -2.24 20.99 11.14
N ALA A 447 -2.78 19.85 11.54
CA ALA A 447 -2.93 19.41 12.91
C ALA A 447 -3.92 20.24 13.74
N GLN A 448 -4.91 20.85 13.07
CA GLN A 448 -6.05 21.51 13.73
C GLN A 448 -7.05 20.49 14.29
N GLY A 449 -7.81 20.90 15.31
CA GLY A 449 -8.60 19.99 16.14
C GLY A 449 -7.78 19.53 17.34
N LEU A 450 -7.88 18.25 17.71
CA LEU A 450 -7.03 17.67 18.74
C LEU A 450 -5.65 17.34 18.18
N LYS A 451 -4.71 18.27 18.36
CA LYS A 451 -3.32 18.09 17.95
C LYS A 451 -2.69 16.95 18.74
N THR A 452 -2.16 15.97 18.01
CA THR A 452 -1.53 14.77 18.55
C THR A 452 -0.17 14.56 17.89
N HIS A 453 0.81 14.19 18.70
CA HIS A 453 2.15 13.82 18.28
C HIS A 453 2.32 12.31 18.44
N LEU A 454 2.87 11.65 17.42
CA LEU A 454 3.19 10.25 17.41
C LEU A 454 4.69 10.08 17.14
N ASN A 455 5.38 9.34 17.99
CA ASN A 455 6.71 8.82 17.72
C ASN A 455 6.69 7.31 17.84
N GLN A 456 7.18 6.59 16.83
CA GLN A 456 7.20 5.13 16.81
C GLN A 456 8.53 4.61 16.29
N HIS A 457 9.10 3.64 17.01
CA HIS A 457 10.29 2.89 16.62
C HIS A 457 9.91 1.42 16.45
N ASP A 458 10.17 0.86 15.27
CA ASP A 458 10.01 -0.55 14.98
C ASP A 458 11.40 -1.14 14.74
N LEU A 459 11.78 -2.13 15.56
CA LEU A 459 12.99 -2.91 15.40
C LEU A 459 12.60 -4.36 15.08
N LYS A 460 13.16 -4.93 14.03
CA LYS A 460 12.87 -6.30 13.60
C LYS A 460 14.15 -7.01 13.20
N VAL A 461 14.30 -8.24 13.67
CA VAL A 461 15.29 -9.19 13.18
C VAL A 461 14.57 -10.39 12.57
N GLY A 462 15.03 -10.81 11.40
CA GLY A 462 14.48 -11.96 10.68
C GLY A 462 15.58 -12.91 10.22
N TRP A 463 15.26 -14.19 10.16
CA TRP A 463 16.07 -15.22 9.53
C TRP A 463 15.25 -15.95 8.46
N LEU A 464 15.72 -15.93 7.22
CA LEU A 464 15.08 -16.55 6.08
C LEU A 464 15.23 -18.08 6.15
N VAL A 465 14.11 -18.75 6.45
CA VAL A 465 14.00 -20.20 6.56
C VAL A 465 13.91 -20.84 5.18
N ASN A 466 12.94 -20.41 4.37
CA ASN A 466 12.72 -20.89 3.01
C ASN A 466 12.65 -19.72 2.02
N PRO A 467 13.66 -19.58 1.15
CA PRO A 467 13.65 -18.58 0.07
C PRO A 467 12.46 -18.72 -0.88
N ALA A 468 12.03 -19.96 -1.20
CA ALA A 468 10.98 -20.20 -2.17
C ALA A 468 9.65 -19.61 -1.71
N THR A 469 9.30 -19.78 -0.43
CA THR A 469 8.04 -19.30 0.16
C THR A 469 8.17 -17.98 0.92
N ASN A 470 9.36 -17.36 0.88
CA ASN A 470 9.75 -16.24 1.74
C ASN A 470 9.36 -16.46 3.22
N LEU A 471 9.57 -17.69 3.70
CA LEU A 471 9.29 -18.07 5.08
C LEU A 471 10.40 -17.57 5.98
N GLN A 472 10.05 -16.81 7.00
CA GLN A 472 10.99 -16.16 7.91
C GLN A 472 10.63 -16.47 9.36
N LEU A 473 11.64 -16.79 10.17
CA LEU A 473 11.54 -16.67 11.61
C LEU A 473 11.87 -15.23 11.96
N SER A 474 11.05 -14.54 12.74
CA SER A 474 11.22 -13.12 13.02
C SER A 474 10.90 -12.79 14.46
N ALA A 475 11.61 -11.81 15.01
CA ALA A 475 11.29 -11.18 16.28
C ALA A 475 11.34 -9.67 16.11
N GLY A 476 10.55 -8.96 16.91
CA GLY A 476 10.55 -7.50 16.86
C GLY A 476 10.05 -6.86 18.14
N ILE A 477 10.34 -5.56 18.25
CA ILE A 477 9.85 -4.68 19.29
C ILE A 477 9.36 -3.38 18.66
N ILE A 478 8.19 -2.93 19.09
CA ILE A 478 7.61 -1.63 18.75
C ILE A 478 7.56 -0.78 20.02
N LEU A 479 8.18 0.38 19.97
CA LEU A 479 8.10 1.43 20.98
C LEU A 479 7.32 2.59 20.40
N ARG A 480 6.13 2.85 20.93
CA ARG A 480 5.21 3.88 20.43
C ARG A 480 4.87 4.86 21.55
N ASN A 481 4.95 6.14 21.26
CA ASN A 481 4.50 7.21 22.14
C ASN A 481 3.53 8.12 21.38
N GLU A 482 2.30 8.26 21.88
CA GLU A 482 1.25 9.09 21.30
C GLU A 482 0.76 10.11 22.34
N THR A 483 1.03 11.39 22.11
CA THR A 483 0.78 12.47 23.07
C THR A 483 -0.11 13.56 22.50
N SER A 484 -1.06 14.02 23.29
CA SER A 484 -1.92 15.17 23.02
C SER A 484 -2.18 15.93 24.31
N GLU A 485 -2.92 17.04 24.23
CA GLU A 485 -3.41 17.74 25.42
C GLU A 485 -4.36 16.89 26.31
N LYS A 486 -4.93 15.79 25.77
CA LYS A 486 -5.90 14.93 26.49
C LYS A 486 -5.33 13.60 26.99
N PHE A 487 -4.20 13.16 26.45
CA PHE A 487 -3.64 11.85 26.80
C PHE A 487 -2.15 11.78 26.48
N ASP A 488 -1.47 10.88 27.18
CA ASP A 488 -0.11 10.40 26.90
C ASP A 488 -0.16 8.87 26.94
N ARG A 489 0.06 8.23 25.78
CA ARG A 489 -0.05 6.77 25.61
C ARG A 489 1.27 6.22 25.16
N GLN A 490 1.85 5.38 26.01
CA GLN A 490 3.06 4.65 25.71
C GLN A 490 2.75 3.19 25.48
N THR A 491 3.32 2.64 24.41
CA THR A 491 3.19 1.24 24.07
C THR A 491 4.55 0.61 23.83
N THR A 492 4.82 -0.49 24.54
CA THR A 492 5.94 -1.37 24.26
C THR A 492 5.38 -2.73 23.89
N TRP A 493 5.52 -3.11 22.62
CA TRP A 493 5.01 -4.38 22.11
C TRP A 493 6.16 -5.23 21.58
N VAL A 494 6.34 -6.42 22.17
CA VAL A 494 7.33 -7.40 21.74
C VAL A 494 6.64 -8.57 21.07
N TRP A 495 7.20 -9.11 20.00
CA TRP A 495 6.63 -10.25 19.30
C TRP A 495 7.71 -11.15 18.68
N PHE A 496 7.34 -12.40 18.45
CA PHE A 496 8.13 -13.43 17.79
C PHE A 496 7.20 -14.29 16.94
N GLY A 497 7.63 -14.69 15.75
CA GLY A 497 6.81 -15.52 14.89
C GLY A 497 7.48 -16.10 13.67
N LEU A 498 6.78 -17.06 13.05
CA LEU A 498 7.10 -17.68 11.78
C LEU A 498 6.12 -17.17 10.72
N ARG A 499 6.62 -16.51 9.68
CA ARG A 499 5.79 -15.78 8.71
C ARG A 499 6.25 -15.93 7.26
N SER A 500 5.31 -16.14 6.36
CA SER A 500 5.46 -15.98 4.91
C SER A 500 5.17 -14.53 4.57
N THR A 501 6.20 -13.69 4.45
CA THR A 501 6.00 -12.25 4.20
C THR A 501 5.68 -11.95 2.75
N LEU A 502 4.43 -11.56 2.49
CA LEU A 502 3.97 -11.27 1.13
C LEU A 502 3.44 -9.85 0.91
N PHE A 503 3.05 -9.13 1.96
CA PHE A 503 2.51 -7.77 1.83
C PHE A 503 2.90 -6.88 3.01
N ASN A 504 2.82 -5.56 2.79
CA ASN A 504 3.01 -4.58 3.86
C ASN A 504 1.85 -4.61 4.83
N ARG A 505 2.19 -4.65 6.12
CA ARG A 505 1.27 -4.30 7.20
C ARG A 505 1.71 -2.94 7.72
N TYR A 506 0.94 -1.92 7.38
CA TYR A 506 1.04 -0.63 8.06
C TYR A 506 0.40 -0.86 9.44
N TYR A 507 1.06 -0.46 10.52
CA TYR A 507 0.51 -0.39 11.90
C TYR A 507 1.05 0.84 12.63
N ASP A 508 1.46 1.80 11.81
CA ASP A 508 2.45 2.82 12.12
C ASP A 508 1.94 4.20 11.71
N TRP A 509 0.61 4.30 11.59
CA TRP A 509 -0.12 5.56 11.54
C TRP A 509 -0.41 6.04 12.94
#